data_AF-A0A1I2ZN98-F1
#
_entry.id   AF-A0A1I2ZN98-F1
#
_cell.length_a   1.000
_cell.length_b   1.000
_cell.length_c   1.000
_cell.angle_alpha   90.00
_cell.angle_beta   90.00
_cell.angle_gamma   90.00
#
_symmetry.space_group_name_H-M   'P 1'
#
loop_
_entity.id
_entity.type
_entity.pdbx_description
1 polymer ?
#
loop_
_entity_poly.entity_id
_entity_poly.type
_entity_poly.pdbx_seq_one_letter_code
_entity_poly.pdbx_strand_id
1 'polypeptide(L)'
;MRVILYIFLLFFLNRVVIAQDESVFNRINGIKFENNIYLKWDSNKNGNKGALRYSIENPYEWHDLDEDLIFNVRNQHRNNFKIYTEFYNPLKFSIKSTSKDLDDPAYQAISEFISNLPASTAVVASSLQPNFAPTTFITKDGTNLTEIKKTILLNEWVYEFIKALDIDSVSKYSGGYNVLAEKINLITQADDYFFNDFIANNIPELINNQYTYTGWIKKRSEVLFNVDNNYTTFRQELGISTKVNENLKSKQENAIKSIDKLIQLLSTEFDSEISKFIVPSRKEAFKKYSSSTAFLLSNNKKTMLEESNIALKGYTELLDKLTAHTNKFTKEICDMQGKNCNNYHEDYDLKLDWKSQKMKEFNYKVTALDISGSEVENSNYNASFVVGKKHRLYPYISTGLLYTGFSYPNYSITTENGKNEVAIVGETKVNLRPAMFLNFLFTNWDNILPFMQLGVSTGVNDAIFPIGAGVSVGRSFSISGGTMFGYRKELDNLKLGGEVRDEAQLQSDLTNKPVFSWYFSVSYNLSKK
;
A
#
# COMPACT_ATOMS: atom_id res chain seq x y z
N MET A 1 42.02 -8.01 -45.41
CA MET A 1 40.97 -8.95 -44.96
C MET A 1 40.96 -9.15 -43.44
N ARG A 2 41.93 -9.85 -42.81
CA ARG A 2 41.89 -10.18 -41.35
C ARG A 2 41.55 -8.99 -40.42
N VAL A 3 42.17 -7.83 -40.60
CA VAL A 3 41.88 -6.61 -39.81
C VAL A 3 40.41 -6.16 -39.92
N ILE A 4 39.82 -6.24 -41.12
CA ILE A 4 38.41 -5.89 -41.35
C ILE A 4 37.49 -6.88 -40.61
N LEU A 5 37.85 -8.17 -40.57
CA LEU A 5 37.10 -9.18 -39.82
C LEU A 5 37.13 -8.90 -38.31
N TYR A 6 38.29 -8.51 -37.76
CA TYR A 6 38.39 -8.13 -36.34
C TYR A 6 37.60 -6.86 -36.02
N ILE A 7 37.66 -5.83 -36.88
CA ILE A 7 36.86 -4.61 -36.72
C ILE A 7 35.36 -4.93 -36.80
N PHE A 8 34.93 -5.77 -37.75
CA PHE A 8 33.54 -6.19 -37.87
C PHE A 8 33.05 -6.99 -36.65
N LEU A 9 33.87 -7.93 -36.13
CA LEU A 9 33.55 -8.62 -34.88
C LEU A 9 33.42 -7.63 -33.72
N LEU A 10 34.36 -6.70 -33.54
CA LEU A 10 34.29 -5.69 -32.48
C LEU A 10 33.05 -4.80 -32.62
N PHE A 11 32.65 -4.43 -33.84
CA PHE A 11 31.43 -3.64 -34.07
C PHE A 11 30.15 -4.44 -33.79
N PHE A 12 30.12 -5.72 -34.17
CA PHE A 12 28.98 -6.62 -33.94
C PHE A 12 28.81 -6.92 -32.44
N LEU A 13 29.91 -7.23 -31.74
CA LEU A 13 29.94 -7.43 -30.29
C LEU A 13 29.48 -6.18 -29.51
N ASN A 14 29.81 -4.97 -29.97
CA ASN A 14 29.34 -3.73 -29.35
C ASN A 14 27.87 -3.38 -29.65
N ARG A 15 27.23 -4.01 -30.65
CA ARG A 15 25.88 -3.63 -31.14
C ARG A 15 24.79 -4.68 -30.85
N VAL A 16 25.15 -5.93 -30.61
CA VAL A 16 24.21 -7.07 -30.59
C VAL A 16 24.32 -7.90 -29.31
N VAL A 17 25.23 -7.56 -28.38
CA VAL A 17 25.51 -8.36 -27.19
C VAL A 17 25.36 -7.55 -25.91
N ILE A 18 24.45 -8.02 -25.05
CA ILE A 18 24.37 -7.68 -23.62
C ILE A 18 24.74 -8.96 -22.88
N ALA A 19 25.82 -8.98 -22.11
CA ALA A 19 26.37 -10.22 -21.55
C ALA A 19 25.76 -10.66 -20.21
N GLN A 20 24.96 -9.81 -19.59
CA GLN A 20 24.43 -10.00 -18.23
C GLN A 20 22.99 -9.53 -18.17
N ASP A 21 22.22 -10.03 -17.21
CA ASP A 21 20.86 -9.53 -17.03
C ASP A 21 20.90 -8.09 -16.49
N GLU A 22 20.09 -7.21 -17.10
CA GLU A 22 19.92 -5.83 -16.65
C GLU A 22 19.36 -5.78 -15.22
N SER A 23 18.54 -6.76 -14.84
CA SER A 23 18.06 -6.93 -13.47
C SER A 23 19.20 -6.93 -12.44
N VAL A 24 20.30 -7.66 -12.70
CA VAL A 24 21.47 -7.74 -11.82
C VAL A 24 22.25 -6.42 -11.79
N PHE A 25 22.38 -5.74 -12.93
CA PHE A 25 23.03 -4.43 -12.99
C PHE A 25 22.27 -3.34 -12.23
N ASN A 26 20.95 -3.28 -12.41
CA ASN A 26 20.10 -2.32 -11.71
C ASN A 26 20.08 -2.63 -10.21
N ARG A 27 20.11 -3.92 -9.85
CA ARG A 27 20.22 -4.43 -8.48
C ARG A 27 21.55 -4.07 -7.79
N ILE A 28 22.66 -4.05 -8.52
CA ILE A 28 23.99 -3.57 -8.05
C ILE A 28 23.99 -2.04 -7.86
N ASN A 29 23.44 -1.32 -8.84
CA ASN A 29 23.48 0.14 -8.89
C ASN A 29 22.42 0.83 -8.02
N GLY A 30 21.40 0.07 -7.57
CA GLY A 30 20.30 0.55 -6.74
C GLY A 30 20.72 1.40 -5.54
N ILE A 31 19.85 2.34 -5.19
CA ILE A 31 20.14 3.49 -4.33
C ILE A 31 20.40 3.00 -2.90
N LYS A 32 21.56 3.34 -2.35
CA LYS A 32 22.02 2.82 -1.05
C LYS A 32 21.45 3.66 0.09
N PHE A 33 20.75 3.03 1.03
CA PHE A 33 20.19 3.66 2.23
C PHE A 33 20.45 2.80 3.47
N GLU A 34 20.22 3.31 4.68
CA GLU A 34 20.57 2.62 5.92
C GLU A 34 19.35 2.14 6.71
N ASN A 35 18.34 3.00 6.89
CA ASN A 35 17.18 2.74 7.74
C ASN A 35 15.87 3.18 7.10
N ASN A 36 15.77 4.42 6.59
CA ASN A 36 14.47 5.07 6.37
C ASN A 36 14.27 5.51 4.92
N ILE A 37 13.12 5.12 4.34
CA ILE A 37 12.56 5.73 3.12
C ILE A 37 11.35 6.56 3.53
N TYR A 38 11.32 7.82 3.11
CA TYR A 38 10.16 8.71 3.26
C TYR A 38 9.49 8.86 1.91
N LEU A 39 8.16 8.81 1.87
CA LEU A 39 7.32 8.94 0.68
C LEU A 39 6.36 10.13 0.86
N LYS A 40 6.03 10.84 -0.22
CA LYS A 40 4.95 11.84 -0.20
C LYS A 40 4.22 11.94 -1.53
N TRP A 41 2.94 12.30 -1.47
CA TRP A 41 2.12 12.57 -2.64
C TRP A 41 2.13 14.06 -3.00
N ASP A 42 2.81 14.38 -4.11
CA ASP A 42 2.94 15.73 -4.64
C ASP A 42 1.87 15.97 -5.73
N SER A 43 0.68 16.39 -5.31
CA SER A 43 -0.49 16.56 -6.18
C SER A 43 -0.32 17.63 -7.28
N ASN A 44 0.63 18.54 -7.11
CA ASN A 44 0.83 19.68 -8.01
C ASN A 44 1.80 19.33 -9.16
N LYS A 45 2.49 18.19 -9.07
CA LYS A 45 3.41 17.73 -10.09
C LYS A 45 2.68 17.21 -11.34
N ASN A 46 3.34 17.32 -12.50
CA ASN A 46 2.92 16.75 -13.79
C ASN A 46 1.50 17.14 -14.25
N GLY A 47 1.03 18.34 -13.90
CA GLY A 47 -0.22 18.91 -14.40
C GLY A 47 -1.47 18.18 -13.88
N ASN A 48 -1.76 18.33 -12.59
CA ASN A 48 -2.88 17.71 -11.86
C ASN A 48 -2.85 16.18 -11.76
N LYS A 49 -1.94 15.48 -12.47
CA LYS A 49 -1.74 14.03 -12.30
C LYS A 49 -1.05 13.67 -10.99
N GLY A 50 -0.26 14.60 -10.44
CA GLY A 50 0.60 14.37 -9.29
C GLY A 50 1.79 13.45 -9.57
N ALA A 51 2.56 13.17 -8.51
CA ALA A 51 3.58 12.12 -8.49
C ALA A 51 3.79 11.63 -7.04
N LEU A 52 4.11 10.34 -6.87
CA LEU A 52 4.67 9.86 -5.61
C LEU A 52 6.18 10.17 -5.63
N ARG A 53 6.68 10.75 -4.56
CA ARG A 53 8.07 11.20 -4.42
C ARG A 53 8.71 10.56 -3.21
N TYR A 54 10.02 10.32 -3.26
CA TYR A 54 10.75 9.71 -2.14
C TYR A 54 11.90 10.57 -1.62
N SER A 55 12.33 10.28 -0.40
CA SER A 55 13.56 10.77 0.23
C SER A 55 14.19 9.67 1.09
N ILE A 56 15.49 9.78 1.39
CA ILE A 56 16.30 8.75 2.07
C ILE A 56 16.93 9.33 3.34
N GLU A 57 16.76 8.63 4.47
CA GLU A 57 17.16 9.01 5.84
C GLU A 57 16.62 10.36 6.39
N ASN A 58 16.30 11.36 5.55
CA ASN A 58 15.87 12.68 5.99
C ASN A 58 14.97 13.39 4.93
N PRO A 59 13.71 13.74 5.24
CA PRO A 59 12.70 14.25 4.28
C PRO A 59 12.91 15.69 3.74
N TYR A 60 14.15 16.09 3.41
CA TYR A 60 14.44 17.41 2.83
C TYR A 60 14.72 17.35 1.32
N GLU A 61 15.41 16.32 0.82
CA GLU A 61 15.74 16.16 -0.60
C GLU A 61 14.80 15.15 -1.26
N TRP A 62 13.94 15.62 -2.17
CA TRP A 62 12.82 14.84 -2.71
C TRP A 62 13.01 14.51 -4.19
N HIS A 63 13.10 13.22 -4.50
CA HIS A 63 13.21 12.68 -5.84
C HIS A 63 11.87 12.10 -6.31
N ASP A 64 11.71 11.86 -7.60
CA ASP A 64 10.51 11.22 -8.14
C ASP A 64 10.64 9.70 -8.02
N LEU A 65 9.56 9.03 -7.63
CA LEU A 65 9.53 7.58 -7.50
C LEU A 65 9.20 6.95 -8.86
N ASP A 66 10.20 6.92 -9.73
CA ASP A 66 10.14 6.21 -11.02
C ASP A 66 9.86 4.71 -10.82
N GLU A 67 9.16 4.11 -11.77
CA GLU A 67 9.02 2.65 -11.89
C GLU A 67 10.40 2.00 -12.08
N ASP A 68 10.57 0.75 -11.65
CA ASP A 68 11.84 -0.01 -11.60
C ASP A 68 12.93 0.52 -10.63
N LEU A 69 12.64 1.48 -9.75
CA LEU A 69 13.61 1.91 -8.73
C LEU A 69 13.93 0.80 -7.70
N ILE A 70 15.23 0.49 -7.58
CA ILE A 70 15.76 -0.48 -6.61
C ILE A 70 16.52 0.25 -5.50
N PHE A 71 16.16 -0.04 -4.25
CA PHE A 71 16.79 0.47 -3.03
C PHE A 71 17.58 -0.64 -2.32
N ASN A 72 18.76 -0.29 -1.80
CA ASN A 72 19.78 -1.22 -1.29
C ASN A 72 20.07 -0.95 0.20
N VAL A 73 19.49 -1.75 1.09
CA VAL A 73 19.68 -1.64 2.56
C VAL A 73 21.14 -1.94 2.93
N ARG A 74 21.83 -0.94 3.49
CA ARG A 74 23.26 -0.96 3.86
C ARG A 74 23.52 -1.40 5.31
N ASN A 75 22.52 -1.38 6.18
CA ASN A 75 22.56 -1.82 7.59
C ASN A 75 23.01 -3.29 7.72
N GLN A 76 24.33 -3.52 7.85
CA GLN A 76 24.99 -4.81 7.56
C GLN A 76 24.68 -5.96 8.56
N HIS A 77 23.94 -5.70 9.63
CA HIS A 77 23.72 -6.67 10.71
C HIS A 77 22.26 -6.87 11.10
N ARG A 78 21.40 -5.86 10.92
CA ARG A 78 19.97 -6.01 11.21
C ARG A 78 19.14 -6.13 9.93
N ASN A 79 19.56 -5.50 8.82
CA ASN A 79 18.77 -5.26 7.61
C ASN A 79 17.32 -4.80 7.91
N ASN A 80 17.12 -4.07 9.01
CA ASN A 80 15.82 -3.50 9.35
C ASN A 80 15.71 -2.12 8.69
N PHE A 81 14.55 -1.85 8.11
CA PHE A 81 14.25 -0.60 7.43
C PHE A 81 12.79 -0.24 7.60
N LYS A 82 12.50 1.06 7.47
CA LYS A 82 11.16 1.63 7.65
C LYS A 82 10.76 2.42 6.41
N ILE A 83 9.49 2.32 6.04
CA ILE A 83 8.88 3.17 5.03
C ILE A 83 7.86 4.05 5.73
N TYR A 84 8.00 5.35 5.52
CA TYR A 84 7.13 6.38 6.09
C TYR A 84 6.40 7.11 4.98
N THR A 85 5.08 7.24 5.07
CA THR A 85 4.28 8.08 4.17
C THR A 85 3.93 9.41 4.86
N GLU A 86 4.21 10.53 4.19
CA GLU A 86 3.79 11.86 4.61
C GLU A 86 2.26 11.99 4.52
N PHE A 87 1.67 12.79 5.42
CA PHE A 87 0.23 13.02 5.47
C PHE A 87 -0.34 13.47 4.13
N TYR A 88 -1.46 12.86 3.76
CA TYR A 88 -2.29 13.22 2.62
C TYR A 88 -3.73 13.41 3.09
N ASN A 89 -4.52 14.25 2.44
CA ASN A 89 -5.93 14.39 2.76
C ASN A 89 -6.70 13.13 2.27
N PRO A 90 -7.24 12.27 3.15
CA PRO A 90 -7.91 11.02 2.75
C PRO A 90 -9.28 11.25 2.08
N LEU A 91 -9.78 12.49 2.04
CA LEU A 91 -10.96 12.88 1.29
C LEU A 91 -10.63 13.25 -0.17
N LYS A 92 -9.40 13.69 -0.45
CA LYS A 92 -8.91 13.98 -1.81
C LYS A 92 -8.23 12.77 -2.45
N PHE A 93 -7.59 11.90 -1.66
CA PHE A 93 -6.77 10.79 -2.18
C PHE A 93 -6.95 9.50 -1.39
N SER A 94 -7.12 8.38 -2.09
CA SER A 94 -6.97 7.03 -1.54
C SER A 94 -5.58 6.49 -1.89
N ILE A 95 -4.73 6.27 -0.89
CA ILE A 95 -3.45 5.58 -1.07
C ILE A 95 -3.58 4.14 -0.57
N LYS A 96 -3.39 3.18 -1.48
CA LYS A 96 -3.45 1.74 -1.22
C LYS A 96 -2.07 1.16 -1.50
N SER A 97 -1.33 0.79 -0.45
CA SER A 97 -0.06 0.07 -0.57
C SER A 97 -0.27 -1.45 -0.49
N THR A 98 0.45 -2.19 -1.32
CA THR A 98 0.63 -3.64 -1.19
C THR A 98 2.10 -4.00 -1.30
N SER A 99 2.54 -5.05 -0.59
CA SER A 99 3.92 -5.53 -0.64
C SER A 99 3.94 -7.00 -1.03
N LYS A 100 4.76 -7.38 -2.02
CA LYS A 100 4.98 -8.77 -2.41
C LYS A 100 6.46 -9.14 -2.28
N ASP A 101 6.74 -10.40 -1.95
CA ASP A 101 8.11 -10.92 -1.95
C ASP A 101 8.50 -11.30 -3.39
N LEU A 102 9.53 -10.62 -3.92
CA LEU A 102 10.22 -11.04 -5.14
C LEU A 102 11.37 -11.96 -4.75
N ASP A 103 11.69 -12.95 -5.55
CA ASP A 103 13.03 -13.55 -5.50
C ASP A 103 14.06 -12.51 -5.94
N ASP A 104 15.18 -12.43 -5.21
CA ASP A 104 16.31 -11.59 -5.59
C ASP A 104 17.00 -12.20 -6.81
N PRO A 105 17.27 -11.48 -7.92
CA PRO A 105 17.97 -12.04 -9.09
C PRO A 105 19.29 -12.74 -8.72
N ALA A 106 19.97 -12.27 -7.67
CA ALA A 106 21.15 -12.94 -7.11
C ALA A 106 20.84 -14.35 -6.57
N TYR A 107 19.71 -14.53 -5.88
CA TYR A 107 19.28 -15.85 -5.42
C TYR A 107 18.49 -16.62 -6.48
N GLN A 108 17.86 -16.00 -7.48
CA GLN A 108 17.34 -16.68 -8.67
C GLN A 108 18.48 -17.32 -9.47
N ALA A 109 19.61 -16.63 -9.67
CA ALA A 109 20.80 -17.21 -10.30
C ALA A 109 21.37 -18.45 -9.57
N ILE A 110 21.02 -18.65 -8.29
CA ILE A 110 21.34 -19.86 -7.51
C ILE A 110 20.15 -20.83 -7.49
N SER A 111 18.92 -20.32 -7.48
CA SER A 111 17.69 -21.09 -7.31
C SER A 111 17.18 -21.67 -8.62
N GLU A 112 17.22 -20.98 -9.76
CA GLU A 112 16.93 -21.53 -11.09
C GLU A 112 17.89 -22.69 -11.43
N PHE A 113 19.16 -22.54 -11.04
CA PHE A 113 20.17 -23.60 -11.09
C PHE A 113 19.82 -24.84 -10.23
N ILE A 114 18.95 -24.68 -9.21
CA ILE A 114 18.49 -25.75 -8.30
C ILE A 114 17.03 -26.19 -8.59
N SER A 115 16.21 -25.35 -9.22
CA SER A 115 14.74 -25.52 -9.37
C SER A 115 14.29 -25.82 -10.79
N ASN A 116 15.23 -26.05 -11.70
CA ASN A 116 15.04 -27.00 -12.80
C ASN A 116 14.96 -28.47 -12.30
N LEU A 117 14.33 -28.69 -11.12
CA LEU A 117 14.05 -29.94 -10.40
C LEU A 117 12.61 -29.82 -9.79
N PRO A 118 11.68 -30.82 -9.84
CA PRO A 118 10.23 -30.54 -9.90
C PRO A 118 9.25 -31.21 -8.87
N ALA A 119 8.13 -30.55 -8.45
CA ALA A 119 6.92 -31.13 -7.75
C ALA A 119 5.70 -30.13 -7.58
N SER A 120 4.48 -30.57 -7.09
CA SER A 120 3.19 -29.76 -7.04
C SER A 120 2.04 -30.26 -6.07
N THR A 121 0.93 -29.48 -5.79
CA THR A 121 -0.48 -29.88 -5.30
C THR A 121 -1.51 -28.68 -5.00
N ALA A 122 -2.79 -28.87 -4.53
CA ALA A 122 -3.94 -27.87 -4.50
C ALA A 122 -5.15 -28.03 -3.45
N VAL A 123 -6.09 -27.03 -3.22
CA VAL A 123 -7.42 -27.11 -2.44
C VAL A 123 -8.44 -25.86 -2.50
N VAL A 124 -9.77 -25.93 -2.11
CA VAL A 124 -10.87 -24.84 -2.20
C VAL A 124 -12.10 -24.95 -1.15
N ALA A 125 -12.97 -23.90 -0.87
CA ALA A 125 -14.22 -23.89 0.03
C ALA A 125 -15.34 -22.74 -0.14
N SER A 126 -16.32 -22.49 0.82
CA SER A 126 -17.69 -21.79 0.68
C SER A 126 -18.23 -20.74 1.80
N SER A 127 -19.48 -20.13 1.76
CA SER A 127 -20.01 -18.95 2.61
C SER A 127 -21.59 -18.71 2.89
N LEU A 128 -22.11 -17.60 3.56
CA LEU A 128 -23.50 -17.39 4.22
C LEU A 128 -24.13 -15.92 4.51
N GLN A 129 -25.47 -15.76 4.86
CA GLN A 129 -26.17 -14.84 5.90
C GLN A 129 -27.60 -14.04 5.78
N PRO A 130 -27.97 -12.80 6.33
CA PRO A 130 -29.28 -12.44 7.08
C PRO A 130 -30.11 -11.05 6.91
N ASN A 131 -31.12 -10.68 7.81
CA ASN A 131 -31.86 -9.34 8.17
C ASN A 131 -33.42 -9.13 7.81
N PHE A 132 -34.37 -8.19 8.20
CA PHE A 132 -34.81 -7.13 9.25
C PHE A 132 -36.32 -6.58 8.97
N ALA A 133 -37.14 -5.61 9.55
CA ALA A 133 -37.41 -4.76 10.80
C ALA A 133 -38.82 -3.92 10.81
N PRO A 134 -39.37 -3.25 11.90
CA PRO A 134 -40.76 -2.59 12.03
C PRO A 134 -40.99 -1.16 12.76
N THR A 135 -42.22 -0.51 12.93
CA THR A 135 -42.51 0.76 13.78
C THR A 135 -43.98 1.39 13.99
N THR A 136 -44.24 2.36 14.97
CA THR A 136 -45.49 3.21 15.27
C THR A 136 -45.34 4.51 16.20
N PHE A 137 -46.19 5.61 16.16
CA PHE A 137 -46.01 6.99 16.85
C PHE A 137 -47.27 7.97 17.16
N ILE A 138 -47.11 9.27 17.67
CA ILE A 138 -48.14 10.31 18.19
C ILE A 138 -47.96 11.91 17.86
N THR A 139 -48.60 13.03 18.41
CA THR A 139 -48.40 14.59 18.16
C THR A 139 -48.12 15.63 19.36
N LYS A 140 -48.96 16.68 19.62
CA LYS A 140 -48.66 18.15 19.82
C LYS A 140 -49.95 18.97 20.16
N ASP A 141 -49.87 20.35 20.19
CA ASP A 141 -51.19 22.77 21.07
C ASP A 141 -51.12 23.52 22.53
N GLY A 142 -50.87 24.85 22.70
CA GLY A 142 -50.73 25.98 21.78
C GLY A 142 -51.46 27.31 22.16
N THR A 143 -51.80 27.57 23.43
CA THR A 143 -52.46 28.81 23.95
C THR A 143 -51.58 30.09 23.91
N ASN A 144 -52.07 31.26 24.34
CA ASN A 144 -51.23 32.48 24.48
C ASN A 144 -50.63 32.74 25.87
N LEU A 145 -50.39 31.64 26.58
CA LEU A 145 -49.17 31.40 27.36
C LEU A 145 -47.98 32.09 26.67
N THR A 146 -47.03 32.74 27.39
CA THR A 146 -45.74 33.32 26.88
C THR A 146 -45.58 33.18 25.37
N GLU A 147 -46.14 34.15 24.63
CA GLU A 147 -46.66 34.01 23.25
C GLU A 147 -46.16 32.76 22.53
N ILE A 148 -47.01 31.74 22.42
CA ILE A 148 -46.60 30.50 21.76
C ILE A 148 -46.35 30.79 20.30
N LYS A 149 -45.06 30.79 19.98
CA LYS A 149 -44.57 31.26 18.70
C LYS A 149 -45.12 30.32 17.65
N LYS A 150 -45.80 30.90 16.66
CA LYS A 150 -46.28 30.21 15.46
C LYS A 150 -45.10 29.60 14.73
N THR A 151 -44.79 28.38 15.12
CA THR A 151 -43.70 27.55 14.63
C THR A 151 -44.28 26.60 13.59
N ILE A 152 -43.46 26.19 12.63
CA ILE A 152 -43.84 25.45 11.42
C ILE A 152 -44.54 24.14 11.81
N LEU A 153 -44.01 23.45 12.81
CA LEU A 153 -44.61 22.21 13.34
C LEU A 153 -45.85 22.45 14.23
N LEU A 154 -46.18 23.70 14.59
CA LEU A 154 -47.15 24.10 15.65
C LEU A 154 -48.41 24.79 15.11
N ASN A 155 -48.27 25.56 14.02
CA ASN A 155 -49.12 26.72 13.72
C ASN A 155 -50.64 26.49 13.70
N GLU A 156 -51.11 25.43 13.03
CA GLU A 156 -52.55 25.14 12.90
C GLU A 156 -53.20 24.79 14.24
N TRP A 157 -52.47 24.00 15.05
CA TRP A 157 -52.95 23.53 16.34
C TRP A 157 -52.95 24.69 17.36
N VAL A 158 -51.91 25.55 17.36
CA VAL A 158 -51.90 26.84 18.11
C VAL A 158 -53.15 27.69 17.83
N TYR A 159 -53.54 27.78 16.55
CA TYR A 159 -54.70 28.53 16.12
C TYR A 159 -56.02 27.93 16.63
N GLU A 160 -56.19 26.61 16.64
CA GLU A 160 -57.38 25.96 17.20
C GLU A 160 -57.51 26.12 18.73
N PHE A 161 -56.41 26.04 19.50
CA PHE A 161 -56.49 26.34 20.94
C PHE A 161 -56.85 27.79 21.21
N ILE A 162 -56.29 28.75 20.47
CA ILE A 162 -56.67 30.16 20.60
C ILE A 162 -58.18 30.37 20.36
N LYS A 163 -58.87 29.49 19.62
CA LYS A 163 -60.35 29.44 19.55
C LYS A 163 -61.01 28.73 20.74
N ALA A 164 -60.38 27.73 21.33
CA ALA A 164 -60.94 26.89 22.39
C ALA A 164 -60.82 27.50 23.82
N LEU A 165 -60.19 28.68 23.95
CA LEU A 165 -59.92 29.33 25.24
C LEU A 165 -61.16 29.72 26.01
N ASP A 166 -61.17 29.33 27.29
CA ASP A 166 -61.90 30.07 28.31
C ASP A 166 -61.04 31.28 28.72
N ILE A 167 -61.34 32.44 28.15
CA ILE A 167 -60.60 33.70 28.40
C ILE A 167 -60.68 34.10 29.88
N ASP A 168 -61.77 33.78 30.58
CA ASP A 168 -61.95 34.09 31.99
C ASP A 168 -61.07 33.17 32.87
N SER A 169 -61.03 31.86 32.57
CA SER A 169 -60.10 30.93 33.23
C SER A 169 -58.64 31.25 32.92
N VAL A 170 -58.33 31.68 31.69
CA VAL A 170 -57.00 32.19 31.30
C VAL A 170 -56.60 33.41 32.12
N SER A 171 -57.48 34.42 32.23
CA SER A 171 -57.21 35.62 33.03
C SER A 171 -57.08 35.32 34.52
N LYS A 172 -57.82 34.31 35.01
CA LYS A 172 -57.83 33.88 36.42
C LYS A 172 -56.60 33.05 36.82
N TYR A 173 -56.00 32.32 35.89
CA TYR A 173 -54.87 31.40 36.15
C TYR A 173 -53.59 31.79 35.39
N SER A 174 -53.40 33.09 35.14
CA SER A 174 -52.32 33.69 34.34
C SER A 174 -50.88 33.26 34.70
N GLY A 175 -50.61 32.94 35.97
CA GLY A 175 -49.31 32.38 36.39
C GLY A 175 -49.08 30.94 35.89
N GLY A 176 -50.07 30.07 36.04
CA GLY A 176 -50.01 28.69 35.53
C GLY A 176 -50.08 28.63 34.00
N TYR A 177 -50.76 29.60 33.40
CA TYR A 177 -50.79 29.87 31.97
C TYR A 177 -49.36 30.16 31.48
N ASN A 178 -48.63 31.10 32.08
CA ASN A 178 -47.22 31.37 31.71
C ASN A 178 -46.27 30.17 31.93
N VAL A 179 -46.48 29.31 32.93
CA VAL A 179 -45.67 28.09 33.11
C VAL A 179 -45.96 27.04 32.03
N LEU A 180 -47.23 26.82 31.71
CA LEU A 180 -47.63 25.98 30.57
C LEU A 180 -47.03 26.51 29.26
N ALA A 181 -46.79 27.82 29.16
CA ALA A 181 -46.17 28.45 28.01
C ALA A 181 -44.77 27.98 27.73
N GLU A 182 -43.93 28.06 28.76
CA GLU A 182 -42.50 27.87 28.60
C GLU A 182 -42.27 26.41 28.21
N LYS A 183 -43.05 25.48 28.79
CA LYS A 183 -43.13 24.09 28.33
C LYS A 183 -43.40 23.94 26.83
N ILE A 184 -44.34 24.70 26.25
CA ILE A 184 -44.66 24.58 24.82
C ILE A 184 -43.66 25.35 23.96
N ASN A 185 -43.27 26.57 24.34
CA ASN A 185 -42.30 27.38 23.59
C ASN A 185 -40.87 26.81 23.61
N LEU A 186 -40.57 25.81 24.45
CA LEU A 186 -39.40 24.93 24.25
C LEU A 186 -39.34 24.38 22.82
N ILE A 187 -40.47 24.18 22.15
CA ILE A 187 -40.54 23.70 20.77
C ILE A 187 -39.83 24.58 19.75
N THR A 188 -39.59 25.87 20.06
CA THR A 188 -38.78 26.71 19.17
C THR A 188 -37.37 26.13 19.04
N GLN A 189 -36.84 25.45 20.05
CA GLN A 189 -35.55 24.74 19.98
C GLN A 189 -35.56 23.60 18.95
N ALA A 190 -36.72 23.02 18.65
CA ALA A 190 -36.87 22.03 17.59
C ALA A 190 -37.02 22.69 16.22
N ASP A 191 -37.83 23.74 16.11
CA ASP A 191 -37.95 24.50 14.86
C ASP A 191 -36.61 25.17 14.46
N ASP A 192 -35.86 25.71 15.44
CA ASP A 192 -34.50 26.26 15.34
C ASP A 192 -33.41 25.19 15.03
N TYR A 193 -33.78 23.92 15.02
CA TYR A 193 -32.93 22.79 14.63
C TYR A 193 -33.32 22.24 13.25
N PHE A 194 -34.62 22.18 12.94
CA PHE A 194 -35.14 21.56 11.71
C PHE A 194 -35.30 22.52 10.53
N PHE A 195 -35.56 23.81 10.74
CA PHE A 195 -35.93 24.74 9.66
C PHE A 195 -35.08 26.01 9.58
N ASN A 196 -34.64 26.55 10.71
CA ASN A 196 -33.89 27.81 10.73
C ASN A 196 -32.38 27.59 10.55
N ASP A 197 -31.70 28.56 9.95
CA ASP A 197 -30.25 28.68 10.05
C ASP A 197 -29.83 29.02 11.50
N PHE A 198 -28.67 28.53 11.94
CA PHE A 198 -28.13 28.90 13.25
C PHE A 198 -26.60 29.06 13.24
N ILE A 199 -26.10 29.83 14.21
CA ILE A 199 -24.67 29.98 14.48
C ILE A 199 -24.19 28.78 15.29
N ALA A 200 -23.02 28.22 14.91
CA ALA A 200 -22.30 27.24 15.72
C ALA A 200 -21.62 27.93 16.93
N ASN A 201 -22.42 28.31 17.92
CA ASN A 201 -21.99 29.06 19.09
C ASN A 201 -20.77 28.40 19.79
N ASN A 202 -19.87 29.24 20.31
CA ASN A 202 -18.60 28.89 20.95
C ASN A 202 -17.46 28.45 20.01
N ILE A 203 -17.55 28.73 18.71
CA ILE A 203 -16.45 28.58 17.74
C ILE A 203 -16.07 29.96 17.18
N PRO A 204 -15.00 30.62 17.68
CA PRO A 204 -14.62 31.98 17.29
C PRO A 204 -14.45 32.19 15.78
N GLU A 205 -13.95 31.17 15.10
CA GLU A 205 -13.68 31.16 13.65
C GLU A 205 -14.96 31.18 12.79
N LEU A 206 -16.13 30.97 13.40
CA LEU A 206 -17.41 30.78 12.72
C LEU A 206 -18.53 31.73 13.18
N ILE A 207 -18.26 32.71 14.04
CA ILE A 207 -19.28 33.57 14.68
C ILE A 207 -20.26 34.25 13.69
N ASN A 208 -19.78 34.65 12.51
CA ASN A 208 -20.60 35.34 11.51
C ASN A 208 -21.32 34.41 10.52
N ASN A 209 -21.15 33.09 10.64
CA ASN A 209 -21.71 32.11 9.71
C ASN A 209 -23.01 31.53 10.26
N GLN A 210 -24.05 31.51 9.41
CA GLN A 210 -25.35 30.91 9.69
C GLN A 210 -25.66 29.90 8.59
N TYR A 211 -26.02 28.68 9.00
CA TYR A 211 -26.46 27.60 8.12
C TYR A 211 -27.49 26.72 8.82
N THR A 212 -28.37 26.09 8.06
CA THR A 212 -29.25 25.02 8.54
C THR A 212 -28.43 23.84 9.06
N TYR A 213 -29.08 22.93 9.79
CA TYR A 213 -28.48 21.68 10.26
C TYR A 213 -27.74 20.90 9.15
N THR A 214 -28.36 20.71 7.97
CA THR A 214 -27.72 20.03 6.83
C THR A 214 -26.69 20.92 6.11
N GLY A 215 -26.91 22.24 6.09
CA GLY A 215 -25.96 23.23 5.58
C GLY A 215 -24.63 23.20 6.33
N TRP A 216 -24.64 23.07 7.66
CA TRP A 216 -23.44 22.92 8.47
C TRP A 216 -22.64 21.65 8.14
N ILE A 217 -23.32 20.50 8.04
CA ILE A 217 -22.67 19.22 7.67
C ILE A 217 -22.04 19.30 6.28
N LYS A 218 -22.79 19.81 5.30
CA LYS A 218 -22.28 20.04 3.94
C LYS A 218 -21.08 20.98 3.96
N LYS A 219 -21.20 22.15 4.59
CA LYS A 219 -20.14 23.17 4.57
C LYS A 219 -18.86 22.73 5.25
N ARG A 220 -18.95 22.01 6.38
CA ARG A 220 -17.76 21.48 7.07
C ARG A 220 -17.13 20.29 6.33
N SER A 221 -17.94 19.47 5.64
CA SER A 221 -17.42 18.42 4.74
C SER A 221 -16.70 19.02 3.52
N GLU A 222 -17.27 20.05 2.90
CA GLU A 222 -16.62 20.84 1.84
C GLU A 222 -15.29 21.44 2.31
N VAL A 223 -15.22 22.04 3.51
CA VAL A 223 -13.97 22.60 4.02
C VAL A 223 -12.93 21.50 4.22
N LEU A 224 -13.29 20.39 4.88
CA LEU A 224 -12.38 19.25 5.10
C LEU A 224 -11.87 18.63 3.78
N PHE A 225 -12.74 18.51 2.77
CA PHE A 225 -12.32 18.06 1.44
C PHE A 225 -11.33 19.04 0.81
N ASN A 226 -11.57 20.35 0.92
CA ASN A 226 -10.73 21.36 0.27
C ASN A 226 -9.37 21.61 0.95
N VAL A 227 -9.15 21.22 2.21
CA VAL A 227 -7.81 21.33 2.84
C VAL A 227 -6.76 20.55 2.05
N ASP A 228 -5.56 21.09 1.94
CA ASP A 228 -4.43 20.42 1.27
C ASP A 228 -3.81 19.29 2.10
N ASN A 229 -2.77 18.66 1.57
CA ASN A 229 -2.01 17.59 2.24
C ASN A 229 -1.14 18.12 3.41
N ASN A 230 -1.59 19.18 4.12
CA ASN A 230 -0.93 19.71 5.31
C ASN A 230 -1.61 19.16 6.57
N TYR A 231 -0.89 18.28 7.28
CA TYR A 231 -1.36 17.65 8.52
C TYR A 231 -1.86 18.65 9.58
N THR A 232 -1.11 19.75 9.81
CA THR A 232 -1.44 20.74 10.84
C THR A 232 -2.73 21.48 10.51
N THR A 233 -2.87 21.94 9.26
CA THR A 233 -4.09 22.61 8.78
C THR A 233 -5.29 21.65 8.78
N PHE A 234 -5.09 20.41 8.34
CA PHE A 234 -6.16 19.39 8.34
C PHE A 234 -6.63 19.06 9.77
N ARG A 235 -5.70 18.88 10.71
CA ARG A 235 -6.02 18.61 12.12
C ARG A 235 -6.73 19.78 12.79
N GLN A 236 -6.40 21.02 12.43
CA GLN A 236 -7.11 22.22 12.90
C GLN A 236 -8.56 22.25 12.39
N GLU A 237 -8.78 22.10 11.08
CA GLU A 237 -10.13 22.08 10.51
C GLU A 237 -10.95 20.86 10.97
N LEU A 238 -10.32 19.71 11.20
CA LEU A 238 -10.96 18.55 11.82
C LEU A 238 -11.43 18.86 13.25
N GLY A 239 -10.59 19.52 14.07
CA GLY A 239 -10.96 19.96 15.41
C GLY A 239 -12.13 20.95 15.42
N ILE A 240 -12.18 21.88 14.45
CA ILE A 240 -13.31 22.80 14.26
C ILE A 240 -14.57 22.01 13.86
N SER A 241 -14.45 21.08 12.92
CA SER A 241 -15.56 20.24 12.46
C SER A 241 -16.15 19.33 13.55
N THR A 242 -15.33 18.83 14.47
CA THR A 242 -15.78 18.05 15.64
C THR A 242 -16.56 18.93 16.62
N LYS A 243 -16.10 20.14 16.94
CA LYS A 243 -16.86 21.10 17.77
C LYS A 243 -18.22 21.46 17.15
N VAL A 244 -18.28 21.58 15.81
CA VAL A 244 -19.57 21.75 15.11
C VAL A 244 -20.46 20.53 15.34
N ASN A 245 -19.94 19.31 15.15
CA ASN A 245 -20.70 18.07 15.37
C ASN A 245 -21.26 17.93 16.81
N GLU A 246 -20.49 18.33 17.82
CA GLU A 246 -20.93 18.38 19.22
C GLU A 246 -22.09 19.39 19.43
N ASN A 247 -22.00 20.57 18.80
CA ASN A 247 -23.08 21.56 18.80
C ASN A 247 -24.35 21.04 18.10
N LEU A 248 -24.20 20.35 16.95
CA LEU A 248 -25.31 19.70 16.23
C LEU A 248 -26.00 18.64 17.09
N LYS A 249 -25.24 17.78 17.78
CA LYS A 249 -25.78 16.76 18.72
C LYS A 249 -26.54 17.40 19.88
N SER A 250 -25.96 18.41 20.52
CA SER A 250 -26.61 19.13 21.62
C SER A 250 -27.93 19.79 21.19
N LYS A 251 -27.97 20.42 20.01
CA LYS A 251 -29.20 20.96 19.41
C LYS A 251 -30.22 19.89 19.10
N GLN A 252 -29.82 18.75 18.52
CA GLN A 252 -30.72 17.63 18.24
C GLN A 252 -31.31 17.05 19.53
N GLU A 253 -30.51 16.83 20.57
CA GLU A 253 -30.99 16.39 21.88
C GLU A 253 -32.00 17.36 22.49
N ASN A 254 -31.76 18.67 22.39
CA ASN A 254 -32.67 19.68 22.91
C ASN A 254 -33.97 19.75 22.10
N ALA A 255 -33.90 19.59 20.77
CA ALA A 255 -35.07 19.42 19.90
C ALA A 255 -35.90 18.19 20.28
N ILE A 256 -35.24 17.04 20.50
CA ILE A 256 -35.87 15.78 20.95
C ILE A 256 -36.59 15.99 22.29
N LYS A 257 -35.86 16.48 23.30
CA LYS A 257 -36.40 16.72 24.67
C LYS A 257 -37.55 17.72 24.65
N SER A 258 -37.51 18.73 23.77
CA SER A 258 -38.58 19.72 23.62
C SER A 258 -39.81 19.14 22.91
N ILE A 259 -39.62 18.30 21.90
CA ILE A 259 -40.72 17.56 21.27
C ILE A 259 -41.37 16.56 22.24
N ASP A 260 -40.59 15.81 23.02
CA ASP A 260 -41.13 14.82 23.96
C ASP A 260 -41.85 15.45 25.16
N LYS A 261 -41.27 16.49 25.76
CA LYS A 261 -41.96 17.34 26.75
C LYS A 261 -43.25 17.91 26.19
N LEU A 262 -43.24 18.28 24.90
CA LEU A 262 -44.45 18.72 24.24
C LEU A 262 -45.44 17.55 24.13
N ILE A 263 -45.17 16.45 23.42
CA ILE A 263 -46.06 15.27 23.28
C ILE A 263 -46.74 14.86 24.61
N GLN A 264 -45.97 14.81 25.70
CA GLN A 264 -46.42 14.45 27.05
C GLN A 264 -47.51 15.38 27.61
N LEU A 265 -47.40 16.67 27.35
CA LEU A 265 -48.23 17.73 27.95
C LEU A 265 -49.74 17.67 27.58
N LEU A 266 -50.09 16.83 26.60
CA LEU A 266 -51.21 16.99 25.65
C LEU A 266 -51.94 15.66 25.46
N SER A 267 -51.17 14.58 25.57
CA SER A 267 -51.67 13.25 25.82
C SER A 267 -51.90 13.06 27.33
N THR A 268 -50.83 13.00 28.14
CA THR A 268 -50.92 12.56 29.54
C THR A 268 -51.08 13.67 30.57
N GLU A 269 -50.47 14.86 30.37
CA GLU A 269 -50.67 16.00 31.29
C GLU A 269 -51.85 16.91 30.89
N PHE A 270 -52.58 16.59 29.80
CA PHE A 270 -53.64 17.47 29.28
C PHE A 270 -54.68 17.83 30.34
N ASP A 271 -55.14 16.86 31.13
CA ASP A 271 -56.20 17.10 32.11
C ASP A 271 -55.72 18.01 33.25
N SER A 272 -54.48 17.82 33.73
CA SER A 272 -53.88 18.60 34.80
C SER A 272 -53.38 19.98 34.37
N GLU A 273 -52.95 20.11 33.11
CA GLU A 273 -52.22 21.30 32.63
C GLU A 273 -52.99 22.11 31.59
N ILE A 274 -53.62 21.49 30.59
CA ILE A 274 -54.32 22.21 29.51
C ILE A 274 -55.82 22.42 29.82
N SER A 275 -56.50 21.40 30.33
CA SER A 275 -57.97 21.38 30.42
C SER A 275 -58.56 22.50 31.30
N LYS A 276 -57.76 23.06 32.20
CA LYS A 276 -58.12 24.20 33.08
C LYS A 276 -58.24 25.54 32.35
N PHE A 277 -57.81 25.64 31.09
CA PHE A 277 -57.87 26.85 30.24
C PHE A 277 -58.90 26.76 29.10
N ILE A 278 -59.69 25.68 29.02
CA ILE A 278 -60.62 25.39 27.92
C ILE A 278 -62.07 25.65 28.32
N VAL A 279 -62.86 26.24 27.41
CA VAL A 279 -64.32 26.40 27.57
C VAL A 279 -64.96 25.04 27.88
N PRO A 280 -65.72 24.87 28.99
CA PRO A 280 -66.25 23.58 29.42
C PRO A 280 -66.95 22.76 28.32
N SER A 281 -67.73 23.40 27.46
CA SER A 281 -68.44 22.74 26.33
C SER A 281 -67.53 22.26 25.19
N ARG A 282 -66.27 22.70 25.14
CA ARG A 282 -65.28 22.31 24.12
C ARG A 282 -64.29 21.25 24.60
N LYS A 283 -64.17 21.00 25.92
CA LYS A 283 -63.12 20.17 26.54
C LYS A 283 -62.89 18.82 25.85
N GLU A 284 -63.92 18.00 25.66
CA GLU A 284 -63.76 16.65 25.07
C GLU A 284 -63.42 16.66 23.58
N ALA A 285 -64.01 17.57 22.79
CA ALA A 285 -63.69 17.70 21.37
C ALA A 285 -62.25 18.19 21.19
N PHE A 286 -61.87 19.17 22.01
CA PHE A 286 -60.55 19.76 22.01
C PHE A 286 -59.46 18.82 22.54
N LYS A 287 -59.75 18.03 23.59
CA LYS A 287 -58.88 16.95 24.08
C LYS A 287 -58.59 15.92 23.00
N LYS A 288 -59.60 15.55 22.20
CA LYS A 288 -59.43 14.68 21.03
C LYS A 288 -58.60 15.34 19.94
N TYR A 289 -58.78 16.64 19.68
CA TYR A 289 -57.89 17.37 18.78
C TYR A 289 -56.44 17.35 19.33
N SER A 290 -56.21 17.71 20.58
CA SER A 290 -54.94 17.55 21.31
C SER A 290 -54.54 16.09 21.62
N SER A 291 -55.20 15.09 21.03
CA SER A 291 -54.88 13.65 21.07
C SER A 291 -54.75 13.01 19.68
N SER A 292 -55.27 13.64 18.61
CA SER A 292 -55.19 13.22 17.20
C SER A 292 -54.35 14.18 16.36
N THR A 293 -54.57 15.48 16.56
CA THR A 293 -53.51 16.48 16.51
C THR A 293 -52.61 16.40 17.76
N ALA A 294 -52.77 15.37 18.62
CA ALA A 294 -51.67 14.60 19.23
C ALA A 294 -51.47 13.13 18.77
N PHE A 295 -51.58 12.84 17.47
CA PHE A 295 -51.12 11.60 16.79
C PHE A 295 -50.00 11.73 15.68
N LEU A 296 -49.63 12.92 15.17
CA LEU A 296 -48.74 13.22 14.03
C LEU A 296 -47.29 13.79 14.29
N LEU A 297 -46.89 14.32 15.46
CA LEU A 297 -45.57 14.95 15.75
C LEU A 297 -44.52 13.91 16.01
N SER A 298 -44.73 12.99 16.95
CA SER A 298 -43.92 11.81 17.17
C SER A 298 -43.84 10.96 15.88
N ASN A 299 -44.88 10.95 15.03
CA ASN A 299 -44.80 10.44 13.65
C ASN A 299 -43.79 11.25 12.82
N ASN A 300 -44.02 12.56 12.61
CA ASN A 300 -43.14 13.46 11.87
C ASN A 300 -41.72 13.55 12.47
N LYS A 301 -41.58 13.36 13.78
CA LYS A 301 -40.36 13.37 14.60
C LYS A 301 -39.58 12.09 14.32
N LYS A 302 -40.22 10.92 14.15
CA LYS A 302 -39.50 9.79 13.57
C LYS A 302 -38.95 10.22 12.22
N THR A 303 -39.78 10.65 11.26
CA THR A 303 -39.31 10.94 9.90
C THR A 303 -38.17 11.98 9.87
N MET A 304 -38.36 13.12 10.51
CA MET A 304 -37.40 14.22 10.57
C MET A 304 -36.14 13.89 11.38
N LEU A 305 -36.25 13.10 12.46
CA LEU A 305 -35.07 12.58 13.15
C LEU A 305 -34.43 11.40 12.42
N GLU A 306 -35.14 10.62 11.62
CA GLU A 306 -34.57 9.49 10.87
C GLU A 306 -33.61 10.04 9.82
N GLU A 307 -34.06 11.01 9.03
CA GLU A 307 -33.20 11.77 8.10
C GLU A 307 -32.06 12.49 8.83
N SER A 308 -32.35 13.24 9.91
CA SER A 308 -31.30 13.99 10.60
C SER A 308 -30.33 13.10 11.39
N ASN A 309 -30.77 11.96 11.94
CA ASN A 309 -29.91 10.94 12.56
C ASN A 309 -29.03 10.25 11.52
N ILE A 310 -29.55 9.89 10.35
CA ILE A 310 -28.76 9.31 9.26
C ILE A 310 -27.65 10.29 8.86
N ALA A 311 -27.97 11.57 8.71
CA ALA A 311 -26.98 12.61 8.45
C ALA A 311 -25.98 12.80 9.60
N LEU A 312 -26.43 12.87 10.87
CA LEU A 312 -25.56 13.15 12.02
C LEU A 312 -24.63 11.97 12.33
N LYS A 313 -25.15 10.76 12.17
CA LYS A 313 -24.41 9.51 12.31
C LYS A 313 -23.38 9.39 11.19
N GLY A 314 -23.77 9.61 9.93
CA GLY A 314 -22.84 9.60 8.79
C GLY A 314 -21.71 10.61 8.95
N TYR A 315 -22.02 11.84 9.39
CA TYR A 315 -21.04 12.88 9.66
C TYR A 315 -20.17 12.58 10.89
N THR A 316 -20.73 12.00 11.96
CA THR A 316 -19.97 11.52 13.11
C THR A 316 -19.01 10.42 12.71
N GLU A 317 -19.49 9.36 12.05
CA GLU A 317 -18.64 8.27 11.57
C GLU A 317 -17.54 8.75 10.61
N LEU A 318 -17.82 9.78 9.80
CA LEU A 318 -16.81 10.41 8.96
C LEU A 318 -15.73 11.09 9.81
N LEU A 319 -16.10 11.93 10.77
CA LEU A 319 -15.15 12.61 11.66
C LEU A 319 -14.36 11.62 12.55
N ASP A 320 -14.98 10.53 12.99
CA ASP A 320 -14.33 9.46 13.74
C ASP A 320 -13.30 8.72 12.86
N LYS A 321 -13.65 8.38 11.61
CA LYS A 321 -12.73 7.79 10.62
C LYS A 321 -11.57 8.74 10.29
N LEU A 322 -11.84 10.04 10.12
CA LEU A 322 -10.82 11.06 9.87
C LEU A 322 -9.91 11.30 11.08
N THR A 323 -10.45 11.24 12.30
CA THR A 323 -9.67 11.33 13.54
C THR A 323 -8.78 10.10 13.71
N ALA A 324 -9.33 8.91 13.51
CA ALA A 324 -8.57 7.65 13.53
C ALA A 324 -7.49 7.59 12.44
N HIS A 325 -7.72 8.20 11.27
CA HIS A 325 -6.70 8.37 10.23
C HIS A 325 -5.63 9.39 10.65
N THR A 326 -6.01 10.58 11.10
CA THR A 326 -5.07 11.65 11.52
C THR A 326 -4.16 11.21 12.66
N ASN A 327 -4.69 10.44 13.62
CA ASN A 327 -3.94 9.84 14.73
C ASN A 327 -2.94 8.74 14.32
N LYS A 328 -2.86 8.37 13.03
CA LYS A 328 -1.75 7.55 12.50
C LYS A 328 -0.47 8.34 12.23
N PHE A 329 -0.59 9.68 12.12
CA PHE A 329 0.47 10.63 11.81
C PHE A 329 0.92 11.47 13.04
N THR A 330 0.31 11.23 14.20
CA THR A 330 0.70 11.81 15.50
C THR A 330 1.89 11.09 16.17
N LYS A 331 2.44 10.04 15.55
CA LYS A 331 3.56 9.26 16.11
C LYS A 331 4.85 10.03 15.89
N GLU A 332 5.62 10.28 16.94
CA GLU A 332 6.83 11.12 16.92
C GLU A 332 7.98 10.48 16.11
N ILE A 333 7.88 10.57 14.79
CA ILE A 333 8.96 10.29 13.86
C ILE A 333 9.72 11.60 13.67
N CYS A 334 10.59 11.90 14.65
CA CYS A 334 11.56 12.97 14.49
C CYS A 334 12.60 12.59 13.44
N ASP A 335 13.15 13.60 12.77
CA ASP A 335 14.45 13.47 12.13
C ASP A 335 15.54 13.23 13.21
N MET A 336 16.76 12.90 12.78
CA MET A 336 17.88 12.69 13.72
C MET A 336 18.32 13.98 14.47
N GLN A 337 17.68 15.14 14.20
CA GLN A 337 17.98 16.42 14.84
C GLN A 337 16.85 16.95 15.74
N GLY A 338 15.74 16.23 15.87
CA GLY A 338 14.62 16.56 16.77
C GLY A 338 13.76 17.75 16.34
N LYS A 339 13.66 18.04 15.02
CA LYS A 339 12.99 19.23 14.48
C LYS A 339 11.83 18.87 13.55
N ASN A 340 10.61 19.15 14.03
CA ASN A 340 9.32 18.97 13.36
C ASN A 340 8.91 17.50 13.09
N CYS A 341 8.50 16.80 14.16
CA CYS A 341 8.22 15.36 14.18
C CYS A 341 6.74 14.97 13.90
N ASN A 342 5.99 15.75 13.11
CA ASN A 342 4.51 15.75 13.14
C ASN A 342 3.85 15.80 11.74
N ASN A 343 4.03 14.77 10.90
CA ASN A 343 3.19 14.52 9.71
C ASN A 343 3.45 13.15 9.01
N TYR A 344 4.05 12.14 9.65
CA TYR A 344 4.41 10.87 9.00
C TYR A 344 3.70 9.66 9.62
N HIS A 345 3.25 8.74 8.77
CA HIS A 345 2.77 7.42 9.16
C HIS A 345 3.82 6.34 8.81
N GLU A 346 4.02 5.40 9.72
CA GLU A 346 4.86 4.21 9.52
C GLU A 346 4.04 3.13 8.79
N ASP A 347 4.13 3.10 7.46
CA ASP A 347 3.46 2.09 6.63
C ASP A 347 4.05 0.69 6.88
N TYR A 348 5.37 0.64 7.07
CA TYR A 348 6.14 -0.59 7.21
C TYR A 348 7.31 -0.41 8.18
N ASP A 349 7.42 -1.32 9.17
CA ASP A 349 8.65 -1.59 9.93
C ASP A 349 9.06 -3.03 9.62
N LEU A 350 10.09 -3.19 8.79
CA LEU A 350 10.42 -4.45 8.15
C LEU A 350 11.86 -4.86 8.38
N LYS A 351 12.09 -6.17 8.38
CA LYS A 351 13.40 -6.77 8.50
C LYS A 351 13.59 -7.79 7.39
N LEU A 352 14.56 -7.56 6.51
CA LEU A 352 15.02 -8.60 5.60
C LEU A 352 15.87 -9.58 6.41
N ASP A 353 15.42 -10.82 6.58
CA ASP A 353 16.22 -11.81 7.31
C ASP A 353 17.57 -11.99 6.60
N TRP A 354 18.64 -12.23 7.35
CA TRP A 354 19.96 -12.41 6.75
C TRP A 354 20.00 -13.64 5.83
N LYS A 355 19.09 -14.61 6.06
CA LYS A 355 18.82 -15.78 5.22
C LYS A 355 17.81 -15.55 4.09
N SER A 356 16.99 -14.49 4.12
CA SER A 356 15.89 -14.36 3.16
C SER A 356 16.42 -14.14 1.75
N GLN A 357 16.08 -15.06 0.85
CA GLN A 357 16.45 -15.00 -0.57
C GLN A 357 15.59 -14.03 -1.39
N LYS A 358 14.81 -13.19 -0.70
CA LYS A 358 13.78 -12.33 -1.26
C LYS A 358 14.15 -10.85 -1.16
N MET A 359 13.71 -10.08 -2.14
CA MET A 359 13.50 -8.63 -2.05
C MET A 359 12.02 -8.38 -1.75
N LYS A 360 11.67 -7.15 -1.34
CA LYS A 360 10.27 -6.73 -1.24
C LYS A 360 9.96 -5.67 -2.28
N GLU A 361 8.98 -5.94 -3.13
CA GLU A 361 8.42 -4.94 -4.04
C GLU A 361 7.18 -4.33 -3.40
N PHE A 362 7.18 -3.00 -3.31
CA PHE A 362 6.08 -2.19 -2.78
C PHE A 362 5.36 -1.54 -3.94
N ASN A 363 4.04 -1.71 -3.99
CA ASN A 363 3.16 -1.17 -5.02
C ASN A 363 2.19 -0.20 -4.36
N TYR A 364 2.32 1.08 -4.67
CA TYR A 364 1.45 2.15 -4.22
C TYR A 364 0.49 2.54 -5.35
N LYS A 365 -0.81 2.27 -5.18
CA LYS A 365 -1.87 2.87 -5.99
C LYS A 365 -2.38 4.12 -5.27
N VAL A 366 -2.20 5.28 -5.89
CA VAL A 366 -2.84 6.53 -5.49
C VAL A 366 -4.01 6.80 -6.44
N THR A 367 -5.17 7.11 -5.88
CA THR A 367 -6.37 7.46 -6.65
C THR A 367 -6.95 8.76 -6.12
N ALA A 368 -7.24 9.73 -6.99
CA ALA A 368 -7.96 10.92 -6.58
C ALA A 368 -9.44 10.62 -6.35
N LEU A 369 -10.04 11.30 -5.37
CA LEU A 369 -11.44 11.16 -5.00
C LEU A 369 -12.17 12.48 -5.27
N ASP A 370 -13.43 12.37 -5.69
CA ASP A 370 -14.33 13.53 -5.74
C ASP A 370 -14.97 13.80 -4.36
N ILE A 371 -15.77 14.86 -4.27
CA ILE A 371 -16.45 15.26 -3.03
C ILE A 371 -17.54 14.25 -2.55
N SER A 372 -17.92 13.27 -3.39
CA SER A 372 -18.77 12.14 -2.98
C SER A 372 -17.97 10.97 -2.41
N GLY A 373 -16.64 10.99 -2.54
CA GLY A 373 -15.74 9.87 -2.22
C GLY A 373 -15.58 8.85 -3.33
N SER A 374 -16.02 9.16 -4.56
CA SER A 374 -15.90 8.27 -5.72
C SER A 374 -14.49 8.37 -6.36
N GLU A 375 -13.93 7.25 -6.84
CA GLU A 375 -12.65 7.26 -7.57
C GLU A 375 -12.80 8.07 -8.88
N VAL A 376 -12.03 9.16 -9.04
CA VAL A 376 -12.07 10.01 -10.24
C VAL A 376 -11.52 9.25 -11.44
N GLU A 377 -12.24 9.24 -12.56
CA GLU A 377 -11.86 8.49 -13.75
C GLU A 377 -10.46 8.87 -14.24
N ASN A 378 -9.64 7.87 -14.59
CA ASN A 378 -8.26 8.03 -15.06
C ASN A 378 -7.29 8.75 -14.09
N SER A 379 -7.67 8.97 -12.83
CA SER A 379 -6.81 9.56 -11.79
C SER A 379 -5.86 8.58 -11.09
N ASN A 380 -5.82 7.32 -11.55
CA ASN A 380 -5.00 6.27 -10.95
C ASN A 380 -3.53 6.46 -11.30
N TYR A 381 -2.73 6.87 -10.32
CA TYR A 381 -1.28 6.84 -10.37
C TYR A 381 -0.79 5.58 -9.65
N ASN A 382 0.02 4.77 -10.32
CA ASN A 382 0.74 3.66 -9.69
C ASN A 382 2.21 4.03 -9.62
N ALA A 383 2.90 3.57 -8.57
CA ALA A 383 4.35 3.48 -8.55
C ALA A 383 4.78 2.21 -7.83
N SER A 384 5.82 1.58 -8.34
CA SER A 384 6.42 0.37 -7.75
C SER A 384 7.91 0.58 -7.50
N PHE A 385 8.40 0.06 -6.38
CA PHE A 385 9.83 0.06 -6.07
C PHE A 385 10.23 -1.19 -5.29
N VAL A 386 11.50 -1.58 -5.42
CA VAL A 386 12.04 -2.82 -4.84
C VAL A 386 13.06 -2.49 -3.77
N VAL A 387 12.86 -3.00 -2.55
CA VAL A 387 13.86 -2.95 -1.48
C VAL A 387 14.57 -4.29 -1.37
N GLY A 388 15.88 -4.28 -1.63
CA GLY A 388 16.78 -5.41 -1.49
C GLY A 388 17.84 -5.18 -0.40
N LYS A 389 18.34 -6.28 0.18
CA LYS A 389 19.53 -6.28 1.04
C LYS A 389 20.76 -5.93 0.19
N LYS A 390 21.66 -5.04 0.63
CA LYS A 390 22.93 -4.85 -0.09
C LYS A 390 23.81 -6.09 0.08
N HIS A 391 24.19 -6.73 -1.02
CA HIS A 391 25.15 -7.83 -1.02
C HIS A 391 26.59 -7.31 -1.19
N ARG A 392 27.58 -8.15 -0.88
CA ARG A 392 29.00 -7.91 -1.21
C ARG A 392 29.42 -8.62 -2.51
N LEU A 393 28.68 -9.66 -2.88
CA LEU A 393 28.84 -10.46 -4.08
C LEU A 393 27.47 -10.55 -4.77
N TYR A 394 27.41 -10.27 -6.07
CA TYR A 394 26.19 -10.41 -6.85
C TYR A 394 26.37 -11.56 -7.86
N PRO A 395 25.93 -12.78 -7.51
CA PRO A 395 25.86 -13.91 -8.45
C PRO A 395 24.98 -13.61 -9.67
N TYR A 396 25.45 -13.98 -10.86
CA TYR A 396 24.67 -14.05 -12.10
C TYR A 396 25.07 -15.26 -12.93
N ILE A 397 24.11 -15.87 -13.64
CA ILE A 397 24.40 -16.90 -14.64
C ILE A 397 24.79 -16.22 -15.97
N SER A 398 25.82 -16.72 -16.63
CA SER A 398 26.07 -16.46 -18.06
C SER A 398 26.40 -17.73 -18.80
N THR A 399 26.01 -17.81 -20.07
CA THR A 399 26.67 -18.73 -21.02
C THR A 399 27.91 -18.06 -21.62
N GLY A 400 28.80 -18.87 -22.20
CA GLY A 400 30.00 -18.37 -22.85
C GLY A 400 30.80 -19.47 -23.54
N LEU A 401 31.86 -19.06 -24.23
CA LEU A 401 32.83 -19.97 -24.82
C LEU A 401 34.13 -19.92 -24.02
N LEU A 402 34.61 -21.09 -23.60
CA LEU A 402 35.92 -21.25 -22.98
C LEU A 402 36.92 -21.83 -23.99
N TYR A 403 38.06 -21.18 -24.11
CA TYR A 403 39.26 -21.73 -24.71
C TYR A 403 40.07 -22.48 -23.65
N THR A 404 40.61 -23.65 -24.01
CA THR A 404 41.29 -24.57 -23.08
C THR A 404 42.41 -25.37 -23.73
N GLY A 405 43.43 -25.73 -22.95
CA GLY A 405 44.43 -26.74 -23.30
C GLY A 405 44.06 -28.18 -22.90
N PHE A 406 42.84 -28.43 -22.41
CA PHE A 406 42.42 -29.73 -21.88
C PHE A 406 42.19 -30.76 -23.00
N SER A 407 43.11 -31.72 -23.10
CA SER A 407 43.06 -32.85 -24.02
C SER A 407 42.76 -34.18 -23.31
N TYR A 408 42.13 -35.09 -24.03
CA TYR A 408 42.02 -36.49 -23.63
C TYR A 408 43.03 -37.33 -24.43
N PRO A 409 43.98 -38.04 -23.79
CA PRO A 409 44.85 -38.98 -24.49
C PRO A 409 44.04 -40.18 -25.00
N ASN A 410 44.23 -40.53 -26.26
CA ASN A 410 43.63 -41.72 -26.88
C ASN A 410 44.66 -42.86 -26.83
N TYR A 411 44.56 -43.70 -25.80
CA TYR A 411 45.38 -44.91 -25.69
C TYR A 411 44.87 -46.00 -26.63
N SER A 412 45.79 -46.78 -27.19
CA SER A 412 45.47 -48.03 -27.89
C SER A 412 46.70 -48.94 -27.89
N ILE A 413 46.57 -50.13 -28.47
CA ILE A 413 47.63 -51.14 -28.53
C ILE A 413 48.33 -51.08 -29.90
N THR A 414 49.65 -50.96 -29.88
CA THR A 414 50.51 -51.05 -31.05
C THR A 414 51.41 -52.28 -30.97
N THR A 415 51.49 -53.06 -32.04
CA THR A 415 52.31 -54.28 -32.08
C THR A 415 53.68 -53.99 -32.66
N GLU A 416 54.70 -53.81 -31.82
CA GLU A 416 56.11 -53.69 -32.25
C GLU A 416 56.89 -54.96 -31.90
N ASN A 417 57.74 -55.45 -32.81
CA ASN A 417 58.58 -56.65 -32.64
C ASN A 417 57.83 -57.92 -32.18
N GLY A 418 56.52 -58.01 -32.44
CA GLY A 418 55.65 -59.11 -32.02
C GLY A 418 55.11 -59.01 -30.58
N LYS A 419 55.38 -57.90 -29.87
CA LYS A 419 54.78 -57.55 -28.57
C LYS A 419 53.68 -56.52 -28.75
N ASN A 420 52.62 -56.65 -27.96
CA ASN A 420 51.55 -55.65 -27.87
C ASN A 420 51.92 -54.64 -26.79
N GLU A 421 52.13 -53.37 -27.15
CA GLU A 421 52.52 -52.31 -26.23
C GLU A 421 51.48 -51.17 -26.20
N VAL A 422 51.34 -50.51 -25.04
CA VAL A 422 50.42 -49.37 -24.88
C VAL A 422 51.04 -48.10 -25.46
N ALA A 423 50.37 -47.50 -26.43
CA ALA A 423 50.76 -46.25 -27.06
C ALA A 423 49.66 -45.17 -26.98
N ILE A 424 50.06 -43.90 -27.01
CA ILE A 424 49.13 -42.78 -27.28
C ILE A 424 49.06 -42.60 -28.80
N VAL A 425 47.96 -43.05 -29.40
CA VAL A 425 47.75 -42.97 -30.85
C VAL A 425 47.21 -41.60 -31.27
N GLY A 426 46.75 -40.78 -30.31
CA GLY A 426 46.46 -39.37 -30.52
C GLY A 426 45.96 -38.67 -29.26
N GLU A 427 45.58 -37.40 -29.39
CA GLU A 427 44.91 -36.63 -28.33
C GLU A 427 43.63 -35.99 -28.86
N THR A 428 42.50 -36.26 -28.22
CA THR A 428 41.23 -35.59 -28.51
C THR A 428 41.25 -34.19 -27.89
N LYS A 429 41.66 -33.20 -28.71
CA LYS A 429 41.83 -31.79 -28.34
C LYS A 429 40.58 -30.96 -28.63
N VAL A 430 39.68 -30.87 -27.64
CA VAL A 430 38.50 -29.99 -27.70
C VAL A 430 38.84 -28.66 -27.04
N ASN A 431 39.55 -27.81 -27.79
CA ASN A 431 40.12 -26.55 -27.28
C ASN A 431 39.09 -25.43 -27.10
N LEU A 432 37.87 -25.55 -27.65
CA LEU A 432 36.80 -24.55 -27.53
C LEU A 432 35.51 -25.25 -27.10
N ARG A 433 34.89 -24.82 -26.01
CA ARG A 433 33.69 -25.47 -25.44
C ARG A 433 32.65 -24.46 -24.96
N PRO A 434 31.34 -24.76 -25.08
CA PRO A 434 30.31 -24.01 -24.39
C PRO A 434 30.35 -24.31 -22.88
N ALA A 435 30.14 -23.28 -22.07
CA ALA A 435 29.90 -23.43 -20.64
C ALA A 435 28.72 -22.57 -20.17
N MET A 436 28.14 -22.99 -19.05
CA MET A 436 27.34 -22.16 -18.19
C MET A 436 28.18 -21.80 -16.95
N PHE A 437 28.23 -20.52 -16.62
CA PHE A 437 29.03 -19.96 -15.53
C PHE A 437 28.12 -19.30 -14.49
N LEU A 438 28.45 -19.50 -13.21
CA LEU A 438 27.94 -18.73 -12.09
C LEU A 438 29.04 -17.75 -11.64
N ASN A 439 28.79 -16.47 -11.84
CA ASN A 439 29.77 -15.40 -11.72
C ASN A 439 29.39 -14.46 -10.56
N PHE A 440 30.30 -14.15 -9.66
CA PHE A 440 30.06 -13.37 -8.44
C PHE A 440 30.71 -11.99 -8.54
N LEU A 441 29.94 -10.94 -8.90
CA LEU A 441 30.43 -9.57 -9.09
C LEU A 441 30.75 -8.86 -7.77
N PHE A 442 31.87 -8.14 -7.71
CA PHE A 442 32.22 -7.24 -6.60
C PHE A 442 31.88 -5.78 -6.95
N THR A 443 31.11 -5.09 -6.10
CA THR A 443 30.55 -3.76 -6.40
C THR A 443 31.49 -2.59 -6.06
N ASN A 444 32.71 -2.60 -6.58
CA ASN A 444 33.74 -1.63 -6.21
C ASN A 444 33.95 -0.48 -7.22
N TRP A 445 33.71 -0.71 -8.51
CA TRP A 445 33.92 0.28 -9.59
C TRP A 445 32.75 0.26 -10.58
N ASP A 446 32.33 1.42 -11.09
CA ASP A 446 31.03 1.55 -11.79
C ASP A 446 31.01 0.94 -13.21
N ASN A 447 32.14 0.98 -13.93
CA ASN A 447 32.23 0.53 -15.33
C ASN A 447 33.04 -0.77 -15.53
N ILE A 448 33.80 -1.22 -14.53
CA ILE A 448 34.62 -2.43 -14.58
C ILE A 448 34.36 -3.25 -13.33
N LEU A 449 33.47 -4.25 -13.41
CA LEU A 449 33.13 -5.08 -12.27
C LEU A 449 33.98 -6.36 -12.29
N PRO A 450 34.96 -6.53 -11.38
CA PRO A 450 35.63 -7.82 -11.24
C PRO A 450 34.66 -8.86 -10.69
N PHE A 451 34.90 -10.14 -10.98
CA PHE A 451 34.13 -11.26 -10.46
C PHE A 451 34.98 -12.51 -10.23
N MET A 452 34.52 -13.38 -9.31
CA MET A 452 34.92 -14.78 -9.26
C MET A 452 33.97 -15.61 -10.13
N GLN A 453 34.45 -16.69 -10.73
CA GLN A 453 33.69 -17.55 -11.64
C GLN A 453 33.77 -19.01 -11.22
N LEU A 454 32.61 -19.65 -11.14
CA LEU A 454 32.43 -21.10 -11.18
C LEU A 454 31.69 -21.43 -12.48
N GLY A 455 31.72 -22.68 -12.94
CA GLY A 455 30.88 -23.09 -14.06
C GLY A 455 30.83 -24.59 -14.30
N VAL A 456 30.10 -24.97 -15.33
CA VAL A 456 29.97 -26.32 -15.85
C VAL A 456 30.05 -26.29 -17.38
N SER A 457 30.86 -27.19 -17.92
CA SER A 457 31.09 -27.41 -19.36
C SER A 457 30.97 -28.91 -19.64
N THR A 458 30.56 -29.27 -20.85
CA THR A 458 30.61 -30.67 -21.29
C THR A 458 32.06 -31.10 -21.57
N GLY A 459 32.45 -32.21 -20.97
CA GLY A 459 33.58 -33.03 -21.42
C GLY A 459 33.23 -33.78 -22.71
N VAL A 460 34.11 -34.72 -23.09
CA VAL A 460 33.74 -35.73 -24.11
C VAL A 460 32.87 -36.82 -23.49
N ASN A 461 33.18 -37.26 -22.25
CA ASN A 461 32.43 -38.27 -21.50
C ASN A 461 31.99 -37.83 -20.10
N ASP A 462 32.54 -36.72 -19.58
CA ASP A 462 32.47 -36.29 -18.18
C ASP A 462 31.99 -34.83 -18.06
N ALA A 463 31.76 -34.32 -16.86
CA ALA A 463 31.60 -32.88 -16.62
C ALA A 463 32.95 -32.20 -16.35
N ILE A 464 33.11 -30.95 -16.82
CA ILE A 464 34.27 -30.09 -16.53
C ILE A 464 33.79 -28.85 -15.76
N PHE A 465 34.53 -28.48 -14.72
CA PHE A 465 34.21 -27.41 -13.78
C PHE A 465 35.29 -26.30 -13.84
N PRO A 466 35.13 -25.27 -14.70
CA PRO A 466 35.98 -24.09 -14.68
C PRO A 466 35.81 -23.28 -13.38
N ILE A 467 36.94 -22.88 -12.77
CA ILE A 467 37.04 -22.05 -11.57
C ILE A 467 38.08 -20.94 -11.82
N GLY A 468 37.69 -19.68 -11.70
CA GLY A 468 38.59 -18.57 -12.02
C GLY A 468 38.08 -17.21 -11.60
N ALA A 469 38.61 -16.17 -12.25
CA ALA A 469 38.23 -14.79 -12.04
C ALA A 469 38.20 -14.02 -13.36
N GLY A 470 37.53 -12.87 -13.37
CA GLY A 470 37.38 -12.06 -14.57
C GLY A 470 36.97 -10.62 -14.29
N VAL A 471 36.76 -9.87 -15.37
CA VAL A 471 36.24 -8.50 -15.36
C VAL A 471 35.10 -8.35 -16.37
N SER A 472 34.02 -7.72 -15.94
CA SER A 472 32.94 -7.25 -16.81
C SER A 472 33.21 -5.81 -17.22
N VAL A 473 33.09 -5.51 -18.52
CA VAL A 473 33.21 -4.13 -19.04
C VAL A 473 31.81 -3.63 -19.34
N GLY A 474 31.25 -2.86 -18.41
CA GLY A 474 29.83 -2.51 -18.39
C GLY A 474 28.92 -3.74 -18.53
N ARG A 475 27.78 -3.55 -19.20
CA ARG A 475 26.78 -4.59 -19.48
C ARG A 475 27.13 -5.50 -20.68
N SER A 476 28.13 -5.14 -21.49
CA SER A 476 28.27 -5.65 -22.86
C SER A 476 29.01 -6.98 -22.97
N PHE A 477 30.12 -7.16 -22.26
CA PHE A 477 30.89 -8.42 -22.26
C PHE A 477 31.68 -8.62 -20.98
N SER A 478 31.97 -9.88 -20.66
CA SER A 478 32.92 -10.24 -19.60
C SER A 478 34.00 -11.18 -20.12
N ILE A 479 35.23 -10.97 -19.64
CA ILE A 479 36.39 -11.82 -19.90
C ILE A 479 36.87 -12.44 -18.58
N SER A 480 37.27 -13.70 -18.63
CA SER A 480 37.68 -14.47 -17.44
C SER A 480 38.75 -15.51 -17.79
N GLY A 481 39.45 -15.97 -16.77
CA GLY A 481 40.41 -17.06 -16.89
C GLY A 481 40.70 -17.70 -15.53
N GLY A 482 41.30 -18.88 -15.56
CA GLY A 482 41.58 -19.64 -14.36
C GLY A 482 41.97 -21.09 -14.65
N THR A 483 41.64 -21.98 -13.72
CA THR A 483 41.85 -23.42 -13.84
C THR A 483 40.51 -24.12 -14.06
N MET A 484 40.49 -25.21 -14.84
CA MET A 484 39.34 -26.12 -14.85
C MET A 484 39.72 -27.42 -14.20
N PHE A 485 38.82 -27.92 -13.37
CA PHE A 485 38.86 -29.27 -12.84
C PHE A 485 38.01 -30.18 -13.72
N GLY A 486 38.51 -31.36 -14.06
CA GLY A 486 37.74 -32.37 -14.77
C GLY A 486 38.37 -33.74 -14.57
N TYR A 487 37.63 -34.78 -14.95
CA TYR A 487 38.17 -36.13 -15.03
C TYR A 487 38.57 -36.43 -16.48
N ARG A 488 39.59 -37.28 -16.64
CA ARG A 488 39.86 -38.00 -17.89
C ARG A 488 40.35 -39.40 -17.57
N LYS A 489 40.15 -40.32 -18.51
CA LYS A 489 40.76 -41.65 -18.45
C LYS A 489 42.27 -41.54 -18.61
N GLU A 490 43.01 -42.13 -17.68
CA GLU A 490 44.47 -42.31 -17.72
C GLU A 490 44.83 -43.74 -17.28
N LEU A 491 46.00 -44.22 -17.68
CA LEU A 491 46.55 -45.50 -17.21
C LEU A 491 46.80 -45.45 -15.69
N ASP A 492 46.67 -46.58 -15.02
CA ASP A 492 46.91 -46.71 -13.58
C ASP A 492 48.15 -47.54 -13.26
N ASN A 493 48.23 -48.76 -13.81
CA ASN A 493 49.32 -49.70 -13.58
C ASN A 493 50.15 -49.91 -14.86
N LEU A 494 49.53 -49.78 -16.04
CA LEU A 494 50.21 -49.86 -17.33
C LEU A 494 51.03 -48.59 -17.60
N LYS A 495 52.06 -48.74 -18.44
CA LYS A 495 52.97 -47.67 -18.84
C LYS A 495 53.01 -47.56 -20.35
N LEU A 496 53.35 -46.38 -20.86
CA LEU A 496 53.63 -46.18 -22.29
C LEU A 496 54.86 -47.00 -22.70
N GLY A 497 54.80 -47.74 -23.80
CA GLY A 497 55.80 -48.75 -24.16
C GLY A 497 55.82 -49.96 -23.20
N GLY A 498 54.76 -50.15 -22.41
CA GLY A 498 54.57 -51.31 -21.55
C GLY A 498 53.79 -52.40 -22.26
N GLU A 499 54.23 -53.65 -22.13
CA GLU A 499 53.56 -54.82 -22.70
C GLU A 499 52.18 -55.06 -22.07
N VAL A 500 51.17 -55.26 -22.90
CA VAL A 500 49.76 -55.44 -22.52
C VAL A 500 49.17 -56.64 -23.25
N ARG A 501 48.40 -57.48 -22.54
CA ARG A 501 47.90 -58.76 -23.09
C ARG A 501 46.85 -58.56 -24.17
N ASP A 502 45.87 -57.69 -23.91
CA ASP A 502 44.71 -57.44 -24.76
C ASP A 502 44.04 -56.09 -24.45
N GLU A 503 43.11 -55.67 -25.33
CA GLU A 503 42.35 -54.42 -25.19
C GLU A 503 41.46 -54.41 -23.93
N ALA A 504 41.02 -55.57 -23.42
CA ALA A 504 40.24 -55.62 -22.19
C ALA A 504 41.10 -55.28 -20.97
N GLN A 505 42.36 -55.71 -20.93
CA GLN A 505 43.33 -55.28 -19.93
C GLN A 505 43.55 -53.75 -20.00
N LEU A 506 43.75 -53.20 -21.21
CA LEU A 506 43.89 -51.74 -21.40
C LEU A 506 42.66 -50.98 -20.89
N GLN A 507 41.45 -51.36 -21.31
CA GLN A 507 40.21 -50.70 -20.86
C GLN A 507 39.94 -50.87 -19.37
N SER A 508 40.45 -51.93 -18.72
CA SER A 508 40.34 -52.13 -17.27
C SER A 508 41.32 -51.29 -16.45
N ASP A 509 42.45 -50.89 -17.02
CA ASP A 509 43.45 -50.04 -16.36
C ASP A 509 43.16 -48.53 -16.53
N LEU A 510 42.27 -48.17 -17.46
CA LEU A 510 41.86 -46.78 -17.70
C LEU A 510 40.93 -46.26 -16.61
N THR A 511 41.53 -45.61 -15.60
CA THR A 511 40.84 -45.01 -14.46
C THR A 511 40.56 -43.51 -14.69
N ASN A 512 39.47 -42.99 -14.12
CA ASN A 512 39.13 -41.57 -14.20
C ASN A 512 39.97 -40.75 -13.23
N LYS A 513 41.09 -40.18 -13.70
CA LYS A 513 42.00 -39.37 -12.88
C LYS A 513 41.62 -37.88 -12.91
N PRO A 514 41.73 -37.16 -11.78
CA PRO A 514 41.46 -35.73 -11.72
C PRO A 514 42.59 -34.95 -12.40
N VAL A 515 42.23 -34.08 -13.35
CA VAL A 515 43.19 -33.30 -14.13
C VAL A 515 42.81 -31.83 -14.13
N PHE A 516 43.84 -30.99 -13.98
CA PHE A 516 43.75 -29.54 -14.02
C PHE A 516 44.35 -29.01 -15.33
N SER A 517 43.72 -27.99 -15.91
CA SER A 517 44.25 -27.27 -17.07
C SER A 517 43.77 -25.81 -17.04
N TRP A 518 44.47 -24.91 -17.73
CA TRP A 518 44.12 -23.49 -17.76
C TRP A 518 43.01 -23.21 -18.78
N TYR A 519 42.12 -22.27 -18.47
CA TYR A 519 41.16 -21.72 -19.43
C TYR A 519 41.25 -20.19 -19.54
N PHE A 520 40.78 -19.70 -20.68
CA PHE A 520 40.41 -18.32 -20.92
C PHE A 520 39.01 -18.32 -21.55
N SER A 521 38.06 -17.52 -21.07
CA SER A 521 36.70 -17.48 -21.59
C SER A 521 36.23 -16.05 -21.88
N VAL A 522 35.42 -15.94 -22.93
CA VAL A 522 34.62 -14.75 -23.21
C VAL A 522 33.16 -15.14 -22.98
N SER A 523 32.53 -14.50 -22.01
CA SER A 523 31.13 -14.75 -21.65
C SER A 523 30.22 -13.68 -22.25
N TYR A 524 29.12 -14.15 -22.83
CA TYR A 524 28.17 -13.34 -23.57
C TYR A 524 26.81 -14.05 -23.53
N ASN A 525 25.76 -13.30 -23.22
CA ASN A 525 24.42 -13.84 -23.08
C ASN A 525 23.66 -13.71 -24.40
N LEU A 526 23.28 -14.85 -24.99
CA LEU A 526 22.48 -14.92 -26.21
C LEU A 526 20.96 -14.97 -25.95
N SER A 527 20.51 -15.05 -24.69
CA SER A 527 19.13 -15.45 -24.36
C SER A 527 18.11 -14.31 -24.31
N LYS A 528 18.52 -13.04 -24.31
CA LYS A 528 17.62 -11.87 -24.34
C LYS A 528 17.84 -11.06 -25.61
N LYS A 529 16.73 -10.60 -26.20
CA LYS A 529 16.65 -9.82 -27.44
C LYS A 529 15.50 -8.83 -27.32
#